data_AF-A0A814VTY3-F1
#
_entry.id   AF-A0A814VTY3-F1
#
_cell.length_a   1.000
_cell.length_b   1.000
_cell.length_c   1.000
_cell.angle_alpha   90.00
_cell.angle_beta   90.00
_cell.angle_gamma   90.00
#
_symmetry.space_group_name_H-M   'P 1'
#
loop_
_entity.id
_entity.type
_entity.pdbx_description
1 polymer ?
#
loop_
_entity_poly.entity_id
_entity_poly.type
_entity_poly.pdbx_seq_one_letter_code
_entity_poly.pdbx_strand_id
1 'polypeptide(L)'
;MVKSTSESNAGSRLKIVGLIWTLLECNLVAGNIFGFASLFSVLPRYKIYESRCKILSEKAISDVTTTITSDCRGQIDEYQLAFALGIGFFNLPAVVIGIFGDFFGPRSLRMVGIALHLISWLSLGFLQPGYDWLILLHTVFSALAGMCILLSSFSIASNFPKTRGLVTSLISGAQNSGSIWFAIFQVLIEKDWISLSTLSFIWASFALPMLCSAMLFFDWHFKCTETSNKTKSTTHEVEINQKEDSLARHLTNPLFVVVTLFISCLLLTVSFLPVVWFPWIMHLTGNNIKLSNRYTFIFNMSAVLSIFIAPICGFILDFKANRGKSQQILNISIVQTITWVAAIILCIICMLQSVTAALTAIAIFLVSRTMLVTGCQAVICTTFPPQYIGTLLGLMWTTAGIVSFVTYGLTRLATNPTYAWRAWLVILCLCVLMGGHIIQLWRLYFQSKKQTKTELKINEEELKTLKSSIDN
;
A
#
# COMPACT_ATOMS: atom_id res chain seq x y z
N MET A 1 39.04 -8.90 -19.82
CA MET A 1 38.39 -7.66 -19.35
C MET A 1 37.09 -7.31 -20.08
N VAL A 2 36.95 -7.52 -21.39
CA VAL A 2 35.70 -7.19 -22.14
C VAL A 2 34.54 -8.17 -21.87
N LYS A 3 34.83 -9.44 -21.57
CA LYS A 3 33.82 -10.47 -21.27
C LYS A 3 33.20 -10.30 -19.87
N SER A 4 33.98 -9.83 -18.89
CA SER A 4 33.51 -9.57 -17.51
C SER A 4 32.65 -8.30 -17.41
N THR A 5 32.90 -7.30 -18.25
CA THR A 5 32.05 -6.09 -18.33
C THR A 5 30.75 -6.34 -19.11
N SER A 6 30.74 -7.21 -20.12
CA SER A 6 29.49 -7.57 -20.82
C SER A 6 28.56 -8.43 -19.96
N GLU A 7 29.09 -9.39 -19.19
CA GLU A 7 28.32 -10.20 -18.22
C GLU A 7 27.76 -9.36 -17.07
N SER A 8 28.56 -8.43 -16.54
CA SER A 8 28.11 -7.43 -15.54
C SER A 8 26.98 -6.53 -16.06
N ASN A 9 27.07 -6.09 -17.32
CA ASN A 9 26.07 -5.25 -17.95
C ASN A 9 24.78 -6.03 -18.27
N ALA A 10 24.89 -7.28 -18.71
CA ALA A 10 23.74 -8.16 -18.97
C ALA A 10 22.95 -8.45 -17.67
N GLY A 11 23.65 -8.78 -16.58
CA GLY A 11 23.01 -8.97 -15.27
C GLY A 11 22.33 -7.71 -14.73
N SER A 12 22.91 -6.54 -14.98
CA SER A 12 22.32 -5.25 -14.59
C SER A 12 21.05 -4.92 -15.40
N ARG A 13 21.06 -5.20 -16.71
CA ARG A 13 19.87 -5.02 -17.58
C ARG A 13 18.74 -5.95 -17.17
N LEU A 14 19.03 -7.21 -16.86
CA LEU A 14 18.04 -8.19 -16.43
C LEU A 14 17.33 -7.76 -15.13
N LYS A 15 18.08 -7.22 -14.16
CA LYS A 15 17.51 -6.68 -12.91
C LYS A 15 16.54 -5.53 -13.17
N ILE A 16 16.88 -4.62 -14.09
CA ILE A 16 16.02 -3.48 -14.46
C ILE A 16 14.73 -3.98 -15.14
N VAL A 17 14.84 -4.94 -16.05
CA VAL A 17 13.66 -5.55 -16.70
C VAL A 17 12.75 -6.20 -15.65
N GLY A 18 13.33 -6.96 -14.72
CA GLY A 18 12.57 -7.57 -13.62
C GLY A 18 11.89 -6.54 -12.73
N LEU A 19 12.55 -5.41 -12.44
CA LEU A 19 11.94 -4.30 -11.72
C LEU A 19 10.76 -3.69 -12.49
N ILE A 20 10.94 -3.35 -13.77
CA ILE A 20 9.86 -2.75 -14.59
C ILE A 20 8.65 -3.68 -14.62
N TRP A 21 8.88 -4.96 -14.84
CA TRP A 21 7.83 -5.97 -14.86
C TRP A 21 7.09 -6.05 -13.52
N THR A 22 7.83 -6.03 -12.42
CA THR A 22 7.26 -6.05 -11.07
C THR A 22 6.43 -4.81 -10.76
N LEU A 23 6.88 -3.63 -11.20
CA LEU A 23 6.11 -2.40 -11.07
C LEU A 23 4.80 -2.47 -11.86
N LEU A 24 4.83 -3.02 -13.07
CA LEU A 24 3.64 -3.21 -13.89
C LEU A 24 2.63 -4.14 -13.20
N GLU A 25 3.09 -5.26 -12.64
CA GLU A 25 2.21 -6.21 -11.94
C GLU A 25 1.64 -5.64 -10.65
N CYS A 26 2.44 -4.92 -9.86
CA CYS A 26 1.93 -4.22 -8.69
C CYS A 26 0.84 -3.21 -9.07
N ASN A 27 1.01 -2.51 -10.19
CA ASN A 27 0.01 -1.59 -10.70
C ASN A 27 -1.26 -2.31 -11.19
N LEU A 28 -1.12 -3.41 -11.92
CA LEU A 28 -2.26 -4.15 -12.49
C LEU A 28 -3.05 -4.94 -11.44
N VAL A 29 -2.38 -5.43 -10.39
CA VAL A 29 -2.94 -6.38 -9.43
C VAL A 29 -3.04 -5.80 -8.02
N ALA A 30 -1.94 -5.38 -7.42
CA ALA A 30 -1.93 -4.96 -6.02
C ALA A 30 -2.76 -3.69 -5.73
N GLY A 31 -2.88 -2.81 -6.72
CA GLY A 31 -3.58 -1.54 -6.60
C GLY A 31 -5.05 -1.51 -7.05
N ASN A 32 -5.47 -2.49 -7.85
CA ASN A 32 -6.71 -2.37 -8.62
C ASN A 32 -7.96 -2.29 -7.74
N ILE A 33 -7.99 -3.05 -6.64
CA ILE A 33 -9.17 -3.20 -5.78
C ILE A 33 -9.58 -1.87 -5.17
N PHE A 34 -8.63 -0.97 -4.89
CA PHE A 34 -8.90 0.36 -4.34
C PHE A 34 -9.67 1.27 -5.30
N GLY A 35 -9.72 0.94 -6.59
CA GLY A 35 -10.52 1.64 -7.60
C GLY A 35 -11.90 1.05 -7.85
N PHE A 36 -12.24 -0.09 -7.22
CA PHE A 36 -13.42 -0.87 -7.54
C PHE A 36 -14.73 -0.07 -7.45
N ALA A 37 -14.79 0.95 -6.58
CA ALA A 37 -15.92 1.86 -6.45
C ALA A 37 -16.37 2.50 -7.79
N SER A 38 -15.47 2.69 -8.76
CA SER A 38 -15.80 3.28 -10.06
C SER A 38 -16.78 2.44 -10.90
N LEU A 39 -16.77 1.12 -10.74
CA LEU A 39 -17.63 0.24 -11.55
C LEU A 39 -19.11 0.29 -11.12
N PHE A 40 -19.43 0.95 -9.99
CA PHE A 40 -20.81 1.12 -9.53
C PHE A 40 -21.73 1.74 -10.59
N SER A 41 -21.26 2.77 -11.33
CA SER A 41 -22.09 3.46 -12.33
C SER A 41 -22.51 2.54 -13.49
N VAL A 42 -21.80 1.43 -13.66
CA VAL A 42 -21.96 0.49 -14.76
C VAL A 42 -22.89 -0.66 -14.39
N LEU A 43 -23.07 -0.97 -13.10
CA LEU A 43 -23.91 -2.09 -12.61
C LEU A 43 -25.34 -2.10 -13.19
N PRO A 44 -26.04 -0.95 -13.35
CA PRO A 44 -27.38 -0.96 -13.92
C PRO A 44 -27.45 -1.53 -15.34
N ARG A 45 -26.39 -1.37 -16.14
CA ARG A 45 -26.34 -1.91 -17.52
C ARG A 45 -26.34 -3.44 -17.55
N TYR A 46 -25.77 -4.06 -16.52
CA TYR A 46 -25.65 -5.52 -16.40
C TYR A 46 -26.70 -6.13 -15.48
N LYS A 47 -27.67 -5.35 -14.99
CA LYS A 47 -28.74 -5.80 -14.08
C LYS A 47 -28.23 -6.50 -12.81
N ILE A 48 -27.05 -6.11 -12.35
CA ILE A 48 -26.41 -6.70 -11.18
C ILE A 48 -26.99 -6.09 -9.92
N TYR A 49 -27.37 -6.90 -8.93
CA TYR A 49 -28.10 -6.48 -7.74
C TYR A 49 -29.41 -5.73 -8.05
N GLU A 50 -30.00 -5.92 -9.25
CA GLU A 50 -31.24 -5.26 -9.65
C GLU A 50 -32.40 -5.60 -8.68
N SER A 51 -32.39 -6.82 -8.12
CA SER A 51 -33.34 -7.26 -7.09
C SER A 51 -33.32 -6.44 -5.80
N ARG A 52 -32.27 -5.63 -5.59
CA ARG A 52 -32.13 -4.74 -4.42
C ARG A 52 -32.68 -3.33 -4.67
N CYS A 53 -33.10 -3.03 -5.90
CA CYS A 53 -33.78 -1.78 -6.23
C CYS A 53 -35.27 -1.88 -5.89
N LYS A 54 -35.81 -0.82 -5.26
CA LYS A 54 -37.24 -0.68 -4.96
C LYS A 54 -37.91 0.19 -6.02
N ILE A 55 -39.07 -0.24 -6.50
CA ILE A 55 -39.91 0.57 -7.39
C ILE A 55 -40.74 1.51 -6.52
N LEU A 56 -40.48 2.81 -6.59
CA LEU A 56 -41.31 3.84 -5.97
C LEU A 56 -42.37 4.28 -6.99
N SER A 57 -43.62 3.90 -6.74
CA SER A 57 -44.76 4.45 -7.47
C SER A 57 -45.23 5.70 -6.73
N GLU A 58 -44.86 6.89 -7.20
CA GLU A 58 -45.53 8.12 -6.78
C GLU A 58 -46.94 8.13 -7.39
N LYS A 59 -47.98 8.02 -6.55
CA LYS A 59 -49.33 8.41 -6.94
C LYS A 59 -49.35 9.93 -7.06
N ALA A 60 -49.11 10.44 -8.27
CA ALA A 60 -49.48 11.81 -8.60
C ALA A 60 -51.00 11.95 -8.46
N ILE A 61 -51.44 12.74 -7.49
CA ILE A 61 -52.83 13.22 -7.43
C ILE A 61 -52.98 14.19 -8.60
N SER A 62 -53.93 13.89 -9.48
CA SER A 62 -54.33 14.60 -10.71
C SER A 62 -53.34 14.62 -11.88
N ASP A 63 -53.81 14.06 -13.00
CA ASP A 63 -53.31 14.12 -14.38
C ASP A 63 -51.97 13.45 -14.78
N VAL A 64 -52.12 12.25 -15.35
CA VAL A 64 -51.34 11.64 -16.45
C VAL A 64 -49.83 11.93 -16.47
N THR A 65 -49.10 11.39 -15.51
CA THR A 65 -47.85 10.62 -15.74
C THR A 65 -47.40 10.02 -14.41
N THR A 66 -47.50 8.71 -14.24
CA THR A 66 -46.85 8.03 -13.13
C THR A 66 -45.35 8.01 -13.42
N THR A 67 -44.59 8.96 -12.88
CA THR A 67 -43.12 8.88 -12.88
C THR A 67 -42.70 7.76 -11.95
N ILE A 68 -42.49 6.57 -12.52
CA ILE A 68 -41.88 5.45 -11.80
C ILE A 68 -40.43 5.83 -11.51
N THR A 69 -40.14 6.16 -10.25
CA THR A 69 -38.77 6.37 -9.79
C THR A 69 -38.29 5.09 -9.12
N SER A 70 -37.06 4.66 -9.40
CA SER A 70 -36.46 3.49 -8.74
C SER A 70 -35.47 3.94 -7.67
N ASP A 71 -35.66 3.49 -6.43
CA ASP A 71 -34.69 3.67 -5.35
C ASP A 71 -33.75 2.47 -5.30
N CYS A 72 -32.52 2.67 -5.79
CA CYS A 72 -31.48 1.64 -5.86
C CYS A 72 -30.44 1.75 -4.73
N ARG A 73 -30.77 2.35 -3.58
CA ARG A 73 -29.84 2.40 -2.42
C ARG A 73 -29.36 1.01 -1.98
N GLY A 74 -30.24 -0.01 -2.01
CA GLY A 74 -29.85 -1.38 -1.65
C GLY A 74 -28.79 -1.98 -2.59
N GLN A 75 -28.78 -1.61 -3.87
CA GLN A 75 -27.74 -2.03 -4.82
C GLN A 75 -26.39 -1.37 -4.50
N ILE A 76 -26.40 -0.10 -4.08
CA ILE A 76 -25.20 0.61 -3.62
C ILE A 76 -24.62 -0.07 -2.38
N ASP A 77 -25.47 -0.37 -1.40
CA ASP A 77 -25.04 -0.91 -0.11
C ASP A 77 -24.37 -2.29 -0.26
N GLU A 78 -24.94 -3.20 -1.05
CA GLU A 78 -24.35 -4.53 -1.31
C GLU A 78 -23.01 -4.45 -2.05
N TYR A 79 -22.92 -3.55 -3.05
CA TYR A 79 -21.67 -3.34 -3.77
C TYR A 79 -20.58 -2.74 -2.88
N GLN A 80 -20.94 -1.75 -2.05
CA GLN A 80 -20.03 -1.15 -1.08
C GLN A 80 -19.59 -2.14 -0.01
N LEU A 81 -20.46 -3.07 0.40
CA LEU A 81 -20.10 -4.16 1.30
C LEU A 81 -19.04 -5.08 0.67
N ALA A 82 -19.23 -5.50 -0.58
CA ALA A 82 -18.25 -6.32 -1.30
C ALA A 82 -16.90 -5.62 -1.44
N PHE A 83 -16.90 -4.31 -1.71
CA PHE A 83 -15.68 -3.50 -1.75
C PHE A 83 -15.00 -3.41 -0.37
N ALA A 84 -15.76 -3.14 0.69
CA ALA A 84 -15.25 -3.06 2.06
C ALA A 84 -14.62 -4.38 2.52
N LEU A 85 -15.28 -5.51 2.22
CA LEU A 85 -14.73 -6.84 2.48
C LEU A 85 -13.41 -7.05 1.71
N GLY A 86 -13.36 -6.68 0.43
CA GLY A 86 -12.12 -6.71 -0.35
C GLY A 86 -10.98 -5.95 0.32
N ILE A 87 -11.19 -4.71 0.75
CA ILE A 87 -10.17 -3.93 1.49
C ILE A 87 -9.75 -4.65 2.79
N GLY A 88 -10.70 -5.21 3.54
CA GLY A 88 -10.42 -5.97 4.75
C GLY A 88 -9.52 -7.18 4.49
N PHE A 89 -9.84 -7.96 3.45
CA PHE A 89 -9.06 -9.15 3.04
C PHE A 89 -7.71 -8.81 2.40
N PHE A 90 -7.49 -7.57 1.98
CA PHE A 90 -6.16 -7.14 1.54
C PHE A 90 -5.17 -7.11 2.72
N ASN A 91 -5.61 -6.65 3.89
CA ASN A 91 -4.75 -6.41 5.04
C ASN A 91 -4.77 -7.54 6.07
N LEU A 92 -5.96 -8.07 6.40
CA LEU A 92 -6.15 -9.01 7.51
C LEU A 92 -5.32 -10.32 7.43
N PRO A 93 -5.16 -10.97 6.26
CA PRO A 93 -4.37 -12.20 6.16
C PRO A 93 -2.88 -11.92 5.94
N ALA A 94 -2.44 -10.66 5.92
CA ALA A 94 -1.07 -10.29 5.56
C ALA A 94 -0.01 -10.98 6.43
N VAL A 95 -0.29 -11.26 7.70
CA VAL A 95 0.64 -11.99 8.59
C VAL A 95 0.82 -13.44 8.12
N VAL A 96 -0.25 -14.13 7.74
CA VAL A 96 -0.19 -15.49 7.21
C VAL A 96 0.56 -15.52 5.88
N ILE A 97 0.26 -14.55 5.01
CA ILE A 97 0.93 -14.36 3.73
C ILE A 97 2.43 -14.06 3.93
N GLY A 98 2.76 -13.22 4.90
CA GLY A 98 4.14 -12.86 5.26
C GLY A 98 4.93 -14.05 5.82
N ILE A 99 4.33 -14.82 6.74
CA ILE A 99 4.90 -16.06 7.28
C ILE A 99 5.16 -17.05 6.12
N PHE A 100 4.18 -17.24 5.24
CA PHE A 100 4.34 -18.10 4.06
C PHE A 100 5.50 -17.63 3.17
N GLY A 101 5.63 -16.33 2.96
CA GLY A 101 6.73 -15.73 2.20
C GLY A 101 8.10 -15.94 2.85
N ASP A 102 8.20 -15.87 4.18
CA ASP A 102 9.45 -16.14 4.90
C ASP A 102 9.86 -17.62 4.80
N PHE A 103 8.91 -18.56 4.87
CA PHE A 103 9.19 -20.01 4.81
C PHE A 103 9.46 -20.53 3.39
N PHE A 104 8.62 -20.17 2.43
CA PHE A 104 8.65 -20.73 1.07
C PHE A 104 9.27 -19.81 0.02
N GLY A 105 9.66 -18.60 0.44
CA GLY A 105 10.27 -17.59 -0.41
C GLY A 105 9.30 -16.82 -1.30
N PRO A 106 9.80 -15.75 -1.95
CA PRO A 106 8.96 -14.83 -2.70
C PRO A 106 8.38 -15.43 -3.99
N ARG A 107 9.05 -16.39 -4.65
CA ARG A 107 8.51 -17.06 -5.85
C ARG A 107 7.24 -17.84 -5.54
N SER A 108 7.26 -18.65 -4.48
CA SER A 108 6.12 -19.48 -4.06
C SER A 108 4.92 -18.61 -3.69
N LEU A 109 5.17 -17.56 -2.90
CA LEU A 109 4.15 -16.59 -2.52
C LEU A 109 3.50 -15.94 -3.75
N ARG A 110 4.30 -15.62 -4.76
CA ARG A 110 3.85 -15.00 -5.99
C ARG A 110 3.04 -15.95 -6.88
N MET A 111 3.37 -17.25 -6.92
CA MET A 111 2.56 -18.27 -7.59
C MET A 111 1.14 -18.37 -7.00
N VAL A 112 1.03 -18.32 -5.67
CA VAL A 112 -0.27 -18.27 -4.98
C VAL A 112 -1.03 -17.01 -5.41
N GLY A 113 -0.38 -15.85 -5.40
CA GLY A 113 -1.00 -14.60 -5.86
C GLY A 113 -1.51 -14.66 -7.31
N ILE A 114 -0.77 -15.27 -8.22
CA ILE A 114 -1.16 -15.44 -9.63
C ILE A 114 -2.40 -16.35 -9.78
N ALA A 115 -2.45 -17.46 -9.02
CA ALA A 115 -3.61 -18.34 -9.04
C ALA A 115 -4.87 -17.64 -8.52
N LEU A 116 -4.75 -16.87 -7.43
CA LEU A 116 -5.85 -16.09 -6.87
C LEU A 116 -6.30 -14.97 -7.83
N HIS A 117 -5.36 -14.31 -8.52
CA HIS A 117 -5.67 -13.32 -9.56
C HIS A 117 -6.49 -13.95 -10.69
N LEU A 118 -6.10 -15.14 -11.16
CA LEU A 118 -6.83 -15.84 -12.22
C LEU A 118 -8.26 -16.17 -11.78
N ILE A 119 -8.44 -16.72 -10.57
CA ILE A 119 -9.77 -17.03 -10.00
C ILE A 119 -10.62 -15.76 -9.90
N SER A 120 -10.03 -14.68 -9.38
CA SER A 120 -10.68 -13.38 -9.23
C SER A 120 -11.23 -12.83 -10.55
N TRP A 121 -10.41 -12.77 -11.60
CA TRP A 121 -10.83 -12.17 -12.86
C TRP A 121 -11.73 -13.07 -13.69
N LEU A 122 -11.59 -14.39 -13.59
CA LEU A 122 -12.55 -15.32 -14.17
C LEU A 122 -13.93 -15.16 -13.53
N SER A 123 -13.99 -15.00 -12.20
CA SER A 123 -15.27 -14.78 -11.50
C SER A 123 -16.01 -13.54 -11.98
N LEU A 124 -15.28 -12.42 -12.18
CA LEU A 124 -15.86 -11.20 -12.74
C LEU A 124 -16.22 -11.35 -14.23
N GLY A 125 -15.45 -12.14 -14.98
CA GLY A 125 -15.72 -12.43 -16.40
C GLY A 125 -17.02 -13.18 -16.64
N PHE A 126 -17.35 -14.12 -15.75
CA PHE A 126 -18.60 -14.89 -15.78
C PHE A 126 -19.77 -14.20 -15.06
N LEU A 127 -19.62 -12.93 -14.67
CA LEU A 127 -20.69 -12.18 -14.01
C LEU A 127 -21.92 -12.05 -14.93
N GLN A 128 -23.06 -12.51 -14.43
CA GLN A 128 -24.35 -12.50 -15.11
C GLN A 128 -25.47 -12.14 -14.11
N PRO A 129 -26.63 -11.62 -14.59
CA PRO A 129 -27.77 -11.36 -13.71
C PRO A 129 -28.16 -12.61 -12.91
N GLY A 130 -28.24 -12.48 -11.58
CA GLY A 130 -28.56 -13.58 -10.67
C GLY A 130 -27.34 -14.32 -10.11
N TYR A 131 -26.14 -14.05 -10.61
CA TYR A 131 -24.86 -14.54 -10.08
C TYR A 131 -24.06 -13.43 -9.38
N ASP A 132 -24.76 -12.49 -8.74
CA ASP A 132 -24.16 -11.29 -8.15
C ASP A 132 -23.09 -11.61 -7.08
N TRP A 133 -23.17 -12.79 -6.44
CA TRP A 133 -22.18 -13.28 -5.48
C TRP A 133 -20.76 -13.41 -6.07
N LEU A 134 -20.62 -13.50 -7.40
CA LEU A 134 -19.33 -13.48 -8.09
C LEU A 134 -18.56 -12.18 -7.87
N ILE A 135 -19.25 -11.06 -7.59
CA ILE A 135 -18.59 -9.81 -7.20
C ILE A 135 -17.83 -9.99 -5.88
N LEU A 136 -18.44 -10.64 -4.89
CA LEU A 136 -17.77 -10.89 -3.62
C LEU A 136 -16.57 -11.83 -3.80
N LEU A 137 -16.72 -12.85 -4.65
CA LEU A 137 -15.64 -13.75 -5.00
C LEU A 137 -14.46 -12.98 -5.61
N HIS A 138 -14.75 -12.12 -6.59
CA HIS A 138 -13.77 -11.25 -7.23
C HIS A 138 -13.06 -10.36 -6.21
N THR A 139 -13.78 -9.63 -5.35
CA THR A 139 -13.16 -8.66 -4.44
C THR A 139 -12.24 -9.33 -3.42
N VAL A 140 -12.64 -10.46 -2.86
CA VAL A 140 -11.82 -11.21 -1.89
C VAL A 140 -10.57 -11.78 -2.55
N PHE A 141 -10.70 -12.48 -3.68
CA PHE A 141 -9.55 -13.08 -4.35
C PHE A 141 -8.61 -12.03 -4.97
N SER A 142 -9.14 -10.92 -5.50
CA SER A 142 -8.30 -9.81 -5.99
C SER A 142 -7.48 -9.20 -4.86
N ALA A 143 -8.09 -9.03 -3.68
CA ALA A 143 -7.41 -8.47 -2.53
C ALA A 143 -6.27 -9.37 -2.01
N LEU A 144 -6.54 -10.67 -1.87
CA LEU A 144 -5.52 -11.65 -1.48
C LEU A 144 -4.39 -11.73 -2.51
N ALA A 145 -4.74 -11.79 -3.80
CA ALA A 145 -3.77 -11.77 -4.90
C ALA A 145 -2.88 -10.53 -4.83
N GLY A 146 -3.50 -9.36 -4.66
CA GLY A 146 -2.80 -8.09 -4.53
C GLY A 146 -1.80 -8.06 -3.39
N MET A 147 -2.16 -8.58 -2.21
CA MET A 147 -1.26 -8.63 -1.07
C MET A 147 -0.09 -9.62 -1.26
N CYS A 148 -0.34 -10.78 -1.87
CA CYS A 148 0.72 -11.74 -2.24
C CYS A 148 1.72 -11.12 -3.24
N ILE A 149 1.22 -10.45 -4.27
CA ILE A 149 2.06 -9.76 -5.26
C ILE A 149 2.83 -8.62 -4.60
N LEU A 150 2.22 -7.82 -3.72
CA LEU A 150 2.89 -6.71 -3.04
C LEU A 150 4.07 -7.18 -2.18
N LEU A 151 3.84 -8.14 -1.28
CA LEU A 151 4.88 -8.62 -0.35
C LEU A 151 6.03 -9.31 -1.10
N SER A 152 5.72 -10.13 -2.11
CA SER A 152 6.76 -10.76 -2.93
C SER A 152 7.59 -9.71 -3.69
N SER A 153 6.95 -8.68 -4.25
CA SER A 153 7.61 -7.59 -4.99
C SER A 153 8.65 -6.83 -4.18
N PHE A 154 8.46 -6.64 -2.87
CA PHE A 154 9.46 -5.97 -2.03
C PHE A 154 10.79 -6.71 -1.95
N SER A 155 10.80 -8.02 -2.22
CA SER A 155 12.03 -8.82 -2.26
C SER A 155 12.98 -8.37 -3.37
N ILE A 156 12.48 -7.78 -4.46
CA ILE A 156 13.31 -7.27 -5.56
C ILE A 156 14.18 -6.09 -5.12
N ALA A 157 13.79 -5.35 -4.09
CA ALA A 157 14.60 -4.24 -3.59
C ALA A 157 15.97 -4.71 -3.08
N SER A 158 16.11 -5.98 -2.71
CA SER A 158 17.40 -6.58 -2.33
C SER A 158 18.42 -6.59 -3.47
N ASN A 159 17.97 -6.64 -4.73
CA ASN A 159 18.83 -6.61 -5.91
C ASN A 159 19.46 -5.23 -6.19
N PHE A 160 18.98 -4.19 -5.50
CA PHE A 160 19.35 -2.79 -5.69
C PHE A 160 19.80 -2.13 -4.37
N PRO A 161 20.89 -2.58 -3.73
CA PRO A 161 21.26 -2.13 -2.38
C PRO A 161 21.53 -0.62 -2.28
N LYS A 162 22.03 0.02 -3.34
CA LYS A 162 22.30 1.47 -3.38
C LYS A 162 21.05 2.33 -3.55
N THR A 163 19.98 1.76 -4.14
CA THR A 163 18.75 2.46 -4.48
C THR A 163 17.53 1.71 -3.93
N ARG A 164 17.70 1.10 -2.75
CA ARG A 164 16.71 0.21 -2.15
C ARG A 164 15.45 1.00 -1.78
N GLY A 165 15.62 2.20 -1.20
CA GLY A 165 14.52 3.10 -0.87
C GLY A 165 13.72 3.50 -2.11
N LEU A 166 14.40 3.87 -3.19
CA LEU A 166 13.78 4.18 -4.47
C LEU A 166 12.96 3.02 -5.04
N VAL A 167 13.52 1.81 -5.07
CA VAL A 167 12.80 0.64 -5.57
C VAL A 167 11.57 0.32 -4.72
N THR A 168 11.69 0.33 -3.38
CA THR A 168 10.53 0.10 -2.50
C THR A 168 9.46 1.18 -2.66
N SER A 169 9.86 2.43 -2.85
CA SER A 169 8.94 3.55 -3.05
C SER A 169 8.21 3.45 -4.38
N LEU A 170 8.90 3.06 -5.46
CA LEU A 170 8.30 2.83 -6.77
C LEU A 170 7.25 1.71 -6.71
N ILE A 171 7.50 0.63 -5.96
CA ILE A 171 6.52 -0.45 -5.76
C ILE A 171 5.26 0.08 -5.08
N SER A 172 5.38 0.85 -4.00
CA SER A 172 4.25 1.50 -3.32
C SER A 172 3.51 2.49 -4.24
N GLY A 173 4.25 3.25 -5.04
CA GLY A 173 3.69 4.18 -6.03
C GLY A 173 2.90 3.47 -7.12
N ALA A 174 3.42 2.36 -7.64
CA ALA A 174 2.76 1.51 -8.61
C ALA A 174 1.47 0.89 -8.05
N GLN A 175 1.51 0.38 -6.82
CA GLN A 175 0.32 -0.09 -6.10
C GLN A 175 -0.72 1.04 -5.99
N ASN A 176 -0.34 2.23 -5.53
CA ASN A 176 -1.29 3.31 -5.32
C ASN A 176 -1.94 3.78 -6.63
N SER A 177 -1.19 3.84 -7.73
CA SER A 177 -1.73 4.24 -9.03
C SER A 177 -2.61 3.18 -9.69
N GLY A 178 -2.57 1.93 -9.23
CA GLY A 178 -3.37 0.83 -9.78
C GLY A 178 -4.88 1.01 -9.63
N SER A 179 -5.35 1.90 -8.74
CA SER A 179 -6.78 2.19 -8.60
C SER A 179 -7.41 2.88 -9.82
N ILE A 180 -6.61 3.30 -10.80
CA ILE A 180 -7.11 3.93 -12.03
C ILE A 180 -7.89 2.93 -12.92
N TRP A 181 -7.56 1.64 -12.90
CA TRP A 181 -8.02 0.70 -13.91
C TRP A 181 -9.54 0.56 -13.99
N PHE A 182 -10.24 0.49 -12.85
CA PHE A 182 -11.71 0.42 -12.86
C PHE A 182 -12.38 1.71 -13.34
N ALA A 183 -11.73 2.86 -13.17
CA ALA A 183 -12.22 4.11 -13.74
C ALA A 183 -11.97 4.17 -15.27
N ILE A 184 -10.90 3.54 -15.77
CA ILE A 184 -10.73 3.31 -17.22
C ILE A 184 -11.80 2.36 -17.74
N PHE A 185 -12.08 1.26 -17.03
CA PHE A 185 -13.13 0.31 -17.40
C PHE A 185 -14.50 0.97 -17.47
N GLN A 186 -14.82 1.79 -16.48
CA GLN A 186 -16.03 2.59 -16.46
C GLN A 186 -16.18 3.36 -17.79
N VAL A 187 -15.15 4.08 -18.24
CA VAL A 187 -15.19 4.86 -19.49
C VAL A 187 -15.32 3.95 -20.72
N LEU A 188 -14.57 2.84 -20.77
CA LEU A 188 -14.61 1.91 -21.90
C LEU A 188 -15.99 1.25 -22.06
N ILE A 189 -16.60 0.89 -20.93
CA ILE A 189 -17.92 0.27 -20.91
C ILE A 189 -18.99 1.31 -21.19
N GLU A 190 -18.91 2.52 -20.60
CA GLU A 190 -19.90 3.58 -20.81
C GLU A 190 -20.00 4.03 -22.27
N LYS A 191 -18.89 3.95 -23.02
CA LYS A 191 -18.82 4.23 -24.46
C LYS A 191 -19.15 3.04 -25.37
N ASP A 192 -19.55 1.91 -24.81
CA ASP A 192 -19.87 0.68 -25.53
C ASP A 192 -18.70 0.13 -26.39
N TRP A 193 -17.46 0.43 -26.00
CA TRP A 193 -16.27 -0.05 -26.72
C TRP A 193 -15.93 -1.50 -26.37
N ILE A 194 -16.02 -1.85 -25.08
CA ILE A 194 -15.66 -3.18 -24.58
C ILE A 194 -16.59 -3.55 -23.41
N SER A 195 -17.05 -4.80 -23.35
CA SER A 195 -17.87 -5.32 -22.24
C SER A 195 -17.05 -5.62 -20.98
N LEU A 196 -17.72 -5.67 -19.82
CA LEU A 196 -17.10 -6.03 -18.54
C LEU A 196 -16.50 -7.44 -18.57
N SER A 197 -17.20 -8.40 -19.18
CA SER A 197 -16.71 -9.77 -19.32
C SER A 197 -15.42 -9.83 -20.15
N THR A 198 -15.38 -9.13 -21.28
CA THR A 198 -14.18 -9.07 -22.14
C THR A 198 -13.00 -8.43 -21.42
N LEU A 199 -13.20 -7.30 -20.72
CA LEU A 199 -12.16 -6.67 -19.91
C LEU A 199 -11.63 -7.61 -18.82
N SER A 200 -12.53 -8.36 -18.18
CA SER A 200 -12.17 -9.32 -17.14
C SER A 200 -11.33 -10.47 -17.67
N PHE A 201 -11.67 -11.03 -18.85
CA PHE A 201 -10.85 -12.07 -19.49
C PHE A 201 -9.49 -11.55 -19.94
N ILE A 202 -9.40 -10.29 -20.40
CA ILE A 202 -8.12 -9.63 -20.70
C ILE A 202 -7.27 -9.56 -19.43
N TRP A 203 -7.83 -9.15 -18.30
CA TRP A 203 -7.09 -9.10 -17.04
C TRP A 203 -6.69 -10.48 -16.51
N ALA A 204 -7.56 -11.47 -16.66
CA ALA A 204 -7.24 -12.87 -16.35
C ALA A 204 -6.03 -13.36 -17.16
N SER A 205 -5.92 -12.95 -18.43
CA SER A 205 -4.81 -13.35 -19.31
C SER A 205 -3.44 -12.88 -18.82
N PHE A 206 -3.36 -11.81 -18.02
CA PHE A 206 -2.10 -11.35 -17.42
C PHE A 206 -1.48 -12.34 -16.44
N ALA A 207 -2.24 -13.35 -15.97
CA ALA A 207 -1.70 -14.43 -15.14
C ALA A 207 -0.56 -15.19 -15.85
N LEU A 208 -0.64 -15.39 -17.16
CA LEU A 208 0.38 -16.12 -17.92
C LEU A 208 1.73 -15.38 -17.97
N PRO A 209 1.81 -14.11 -18.41
CA PRO A 209 3.08 -13.41 -18.42
C PRO A 209 3.58 -13.10 -16.98
N MET A 210 2.69 -13.00 -15.99
CA MET A 210 3.07 -12.97 -14.57
C MET A 210 3.70 -14.28 -14.09
N LEU A 211 3.24 -15.43 -14.59
CA LEU A 211 3.86 -16.72 -14.29
C LEU A 211 5.27 -16.78 -14.86
N CYS A 212 5.46 -16.35 -16.11
CA CYS A 212 6.77 -16.27 -16.74
C CYS A 212 7.73 -15.38 -15.94
N SER A 213 7.29 -14.18 -15.55
CA SER A 213 8.12 -13.25 -14.78
C SER A 213 8.46 -13.76 -13.38
N ALA A 214 7.53 -14.47 -12.71
CA ALA A 214 7.77 -15.10 -11.42
C ALA A 214 8.89 -16.15 -11.51
N MET A 215 8.92 -16.91 -12.60
CA MET A 215 9.97 -17.91 -12.83
C MET A 215 11.32 -17.28 -13.19
N LEU A 216 11.32 -16.15 -13.89
CA LEU A 216 12.54 -15.49 -14.38
C LEU A 216 13.23 -14.59 -13.34
N PHE A 217 12.47 -13.87 -12.50
CA PHE A 217 13.02 -12.77 -11.69
C PHE A 217 13.00 -13.00 -10.17
N PHE A 218 12.28 -14.01 -9.69
CA PHE A 218 12.13 -14.27 -8.26
C PHE A 218 12.75 -15.61 -7.90
N ASP A 219 13.41 -15.70 -6.75
CA ASP A 219 14.03 -16.93 -6.28
C ASP A 219 13.12 -17.73 -5.33
N TRP A 220 13.38 -19.05 -5.25
CA TRP A 220 12.73 -19.94 -4.29
C TRP A 220 13.23 -19.70 -2.85
N HIS A 221 14.49 -19.31 -2.70
CA HIS A 221 15.11 -19.01 -1.41
C HIS A 221 15.40 -17.53 -1.34
N PHE A 222 14.91 -16.86 -0.30
CA PHE A 222 15.30 -15.48 0.00
C PHE A 222 16.73 -15.47 0.55
N LYS A 223 17.74 -15.36 -0.33
CA LYS A 223 19.12 -15.09 0.09
C LYS A 223 19.30 -13.59 0.27
N CYS A 224 19.21 -13.12 1.51
CA CYS A 224 19.68 -11.78 1.81
C CYS A 224 21.22 -11.78 1.71
N THR A 225 21.77 -11.18 0.67
CA THR A 225 23.22 -10.92 0.59
C THR A 225 23.62 -10.05 1.78
N GLU A 226 24.39 -10.63 2.71
CA GLU A 226 25.04 -9.94 3.80
C GLU A 226 25.91 -8.80 3.25
N THR A 227 25.48 -7.55 3.41
CA THR A 227 26.43 -6.43 3.55
C THR A 227 26.91 -6.41 5.00
N SER A 228 27.71 -7.41 5.36
CA SER A 228 28.66 -7.30 6.45
C SER A 228 30.04 -7.43 5.82
N ASN A 229 30.86 -6.40 5.97
CA ASN A 229 32.29 -6.53 5.75
C ASN A 229 32.78 -7.63 6.70
N LYS A 230 32.95 -8.86 6.20
CA LYS A 230 33.69 -9.90 6.91
C LYS A 230 35.15 -9.49 6.96
N THR A 231 35.51 -8.65 7.93
CA THR A 231 36.80 -8.80 8.58
C THR A 231 36.71 -10.13 9.33
N LYS A 232 37.58 -11.07 8.97
CA LYS A 232 37.70 -12.37 9.64
C LYS A 232 37.79 -12.13 11.15
N SER A 233 36.76 -12.51 11.89
CA SER A 233 36.90 -12.81 13.31
C SER A 233 36.29 -14.18 13.57
N THR A 234 36.97 -14.87 14.46
CA THR A 234 37.02 -16.29 14.79
C THR A 234 35.70 -17.05 14.91
N THR A 235 35.76 -18.29 14.43
CA THR A 235 34.76 -19.37 14.34
C THR A 235 34.05 -19.76 15.65
N HIS A 236 34.29 -19.07 16.78
CA HIS A 236 33.67 -19.37 18.08
C HIS A 236 32.54 -18.40 18.48
N GLU A 237 32.40 -17.22 17.86
CA GLU A 237 31.28 -16.28 18.14
C GLU A 237 29.99 -16.60 17.37
N VAL A 238 30.08 -17.43 16.32
CA VAL A 238 28.94 -17.74 15.45
C VAL A 238 27.96 -18.72 16.10
N GLU A 239 28.44 -19.64 16.95
CA GLU A 239 27.58 -20.63 17.62
C GLU A 239 26.81 -20.07 18.82
N ILE A 240 27.29 -19.00 19.47
CA ILE A 240 26.60 -18.40 20.63
C ILE A 240 25.44 -17.50 20.16
N ASN A 241 25.56 -16.80 19.03
CA ASN A 241 24.53 -15.88 18.53
C ASN A 241 23.32 -16.56 17.85
N GLN A 242 23.43 -17.82 17.41
CA GLN A 242 22.29 -18.53 16.80
C GLN A 242 21.21 -18.95 17.82
N LYS A 243 21.54 -18.96 19.12
CA LYS A 243 20.62 -19.43 20.18
C LYS A 243 19.67 -18.36 20.72
N GLU A 244 19.81 -17.10 20.31
CA GLU A 244 19.13 -15.95 20.95
C GLU A 244 18.15 -15.14 20.07
N ASP A 245 18.09 -15.37 18.75
CA ASP A 245 17.30 -14.52 17.84
C ASP A 245 15.86 -15.03 17.67
N SER A 246 15.11 -15.01 18.78
CA SER A 246 13.70 -15.41 18.82
C SER A 246 12.79 -14.30 18.28
N LEU A 247 11.87 -14.66 17.38
CA LEU A 247 10.83 -13.77 16.83
C LEU A 247 10.11 -12.96 17.93
N ALA A 248 9.86 -13.57 19.08
CA ALA A 248 9.20 -12.92 20.23
C ALA A 248 9.93 -11.64 20.68
N ARG A 249 11.27 -11.65 20.67
CA ARG A 249 12.10 -10.49 21.06
C ARG A 249 11.88 -9.30 20.13
N HIS A 250 11.70 -9.55 18.83
CA HIS A 250 11.41 -8.50 17.84
C HIS A 250 9.97 -8.00 17.95
N LEU A 251 9.01 -8.87 18.24
CA LEU A 251 7.61 -8.50 18.43
C LEU A 251 7.42 -7.61 19.67
N THR A 252 8.17 -7.86 20.74
CA THR A 252 8.15 -7.04 21.96
C THR A 252 9.04 -5.80 21.86
N ASN A 253 9.76 -5.61 20.75
CA ASN A 253 10.62 -4.44 20.59
C ASN A 253 9.75 -3.16 20.58
N PRO A 254 9.98 -2.18 21.46
CA PRO A 254 9.15 -0.98 21.54
C PRO A 254 9.12 -0.20 20.23
N LEU A 255 10.18 -0.22 19.42
CA LEU A 255 10.17 0.38 18.10
C LEU A 255 9.21 -0.33 17.15
N PHE A 256 9.16 -1.67 17.17
CA PHE A 256 8.23 -2.44 16.36
C PHE A 256 6.78 -2.15 16.73
N VAL A 257 6.48 -2.14 18.04
CA VAL A 257 5.13 -1.84 18.53
C VAL A 257 4.70 -0.44 18.11
N VAL A 258 5.56 0.55 18.31
CA VAL A 258 5.23 1.95 18.01
C VAL A 258 5.13 2.22 16.50
N VAL A 259 5.99 1.63 15.65
CA VAL A 259 5.83 1.77 14.18
C VAL A 259 4.56 1.06 13.69
N THR A 260 4.19 -0.06 14.30
CA THR A 260 2.98 -0.80 13.99
C THR A 260 1.72 -0.02 14.38
N LEU A 261 1.72 0.64 15.54
CA LEU A 261 0.65 1.54 15.95
C LEU A 261 0.60 2.79 15.05
N PHE A 262 1.76 3.36 14.71
CA PHE A 262 1.89 4.52 13.84
C PHE A 262 1.24 4.27 12.47
N ILE A 263 1.62 3.18 11.79
CA ILE A 263 1.00 2.85 10.49
C ILE A 263 -0.47 2.49 10.65
N SER A 264 -0.87 1.79 11.73
CA SER A 264 -2.28 1.45 11.93
C SER A 264 -3.17 2.68 12.05
N CYS A 265 -2.72 3.70 12.80
CA CYS A 265 -3.44 4.97 12.95
C CYS A 265 -3.41 5.84 11.69
N LEU A 266 -2.28 5.93 10.98
CA LEU A 266 -2.19 6.77 9.78
C LEU A 266 -2.84 6.10 8.56
N LEU A 267 -2.79 4.77 8.48
CA LEU A 267 -3.49 4.01 7.43
C LEU A 267 -5.00 4.08 7.63
N LEU A 268 -5.48 4.23 8.87
CA LEU A 268 -6.89 4.54 9.15
C LEU A 268 -7.30 5.83 8.41
N THR A 269 -6.52 6.91 8.52
CA THR A 269 -6.79 8.18 7.83
C THR A 269 -6.84 8.03 6.31
N VAL A 270 -5.87 7.32 5.75
CA VAL A 270 -5.75 7.05 4.32
C VAL A 270 -6.86 6.12 3.82
N SER A 271 -7.31 5.16 4.64
CA SER A 271 -8.37 4.22 4.25
C SER A 271 -9.76 4.84 4.43
N PHE A 272 -9.92 5.79 5.35
CA PHE A 272 -11.20 6.42 5.65
C PHE A 272 -11.67 7.35 4.52
N LEU A 273 -10.78 8.17 3.94
CA LEU A 273 -11.17 9.13 2.89
C LEU A 273 -11.88 8.46 1.70
N PRO A 274 -11.36 7.39 1.05
CA PRO A 274 -12.07 6.73 -0.04
C PRO A 274 -13.46 6.21 0.34
N VAL A 275 -13.63 5.72 1.57
CA VAL A 275 -14.91 5.15 2.05
C VAL A 275 -15.98 6.25 2.19
N VAL A 276 -15.61 7.40 2.76
CA VAL A 276 -16.56 8.51 2.95
C VAL A 276 -16.60 9.49 1.78
N TRP A 277 -15.73 9.33 0.77
CA TRP A 277 -15.58 10.24 -0.36
C TRP A 277 -16.90 10.49 -1.07
N PHE A 278 -17.55 9.42 -1.52
CA PHE A 278 -18.78 9.54 -2.32
C PHE A 278 -19.93 10.17 -1.53
N PRO A 279 -20.28 9.71 -0.31
CA PRO A 279 -21.29 10.38 0.53
C PRO A 279 -20.96 11.85 0.83
N TRP A 280 -19.69 12.16 1.08
CA TRP A 280 -19.25 13.52 1.38
C TRP A 280 -19.43 14.46 0.19
N ILE A 281 -18.96 14.06 -1.00
CA ILE A 281 -19.13 14.85 -2.23
C ILE A 281 -20.61 14.97 -2.62
N MET A 282 -21.40 13.91 -2.45
CA MET A 282 -22.86 13.97 -2.66
C MET A 282 -23.52 15.06 -1.82
N HIS A 283 -23.10 15.18 -0.55
CA HIS A 283 -23.56 16.26 0.29
C HIS A 283 -23.08 17.64 -0.19
N LEU A 284 -21.77 17.79 -0.47
CA LEU A 284 -21.17 19.06 -0.90
C LEU A 284 -21.72 19.58 -2.25
N THR A 285 -22.23 18.70 -3.10
CA THR A 285 -22.78 19.03 -4.42
C THR A 285 -24.30 19.19 -4.43
N GLY A 286 -24.95 19.16 -3.26
CA GLY A 286 -26.40 19.29 -3.15
C GLY A 286 -27.17 18.09 -3.71
N ASN A 287 -26.68 16.86 -3.47
CA ASN A 287 -27.23 15.59 -3.94
C ASN A 287 -27.23 15.41 -5.47
N ASN A 288 -26.34 16.12 -6.19
CA ASN A 288 -26.19 15.95 -7.63
C ASN A 288 -25.31 14.72 -7.94
N ILE A 289 -25.96 13.61 -8.31
CA ILE A 289 -25.30 12.33 -8.62
C ILE A 289 -24.31 12.47 -9.78
N LYS A 290 -24.67 13.20 -10.85
CA LYS A 290 -23.80 13.38 -12.02
C LYS A 290 -22.51 14.12 -11.66
N LEU A 291 -22.62 15.18 -10.86
CA LEU A 291 -21.47 15.95 -10.42
C LEU A 291 -20.60 15.15 -9.44
N SER A 292 -21.22 14.38 -8.54
CA SER A 292 -20.50 13.53 -7.57
C SER A 292 -19.73 12.39 -8.21
N ASN A 293 -20.31 11.76 -9.24
CA ASN A 293 -19.62 10.79 -10.06
C ASN A 293 -18.39 11.40 -10.76
N ARG A 294 -18.50 12.64 -11.26
CA ARG A 294 -17.38 13.35 -11.89
C ARG A 294 -16.23 13.62 -10.91
N TYR A 295 -16.52 14.04 -9.68
CA TYR A 295 -15.48 14.21 -8.65
C TYR A 295 -14.86 12.89 -8.19
N THR A 296 -15.66 11.83 -8.08
CA THR A 296 -15.17 10.47 -7.78
C THR A 296 -14.26 9.94 -8.89
N PHE A 297 -14.60 10.21 -10.14
CA PHE A 297 -13.73 9.92 -11.28
C PHE A 297 -12.40 10.69 -11.17
N ILE A 298 -12.44 11.99 -10.85
CA ILE A 298 -11.21 12.79 -10.65
C ILE A 298 -10.36 12.22 -9.50
N PHE A 299 -10.98 11.84 -8.39
CA PHE A 299 -10.29 11.20 -7.27
C PHE A 299 -9.57 9.93 -7.70
N ASN A 300 -10.23 9.03 -8.43
CA ASN A 300 -9.63 7.78 -8.90
C ASN A 300 -8.52 8.00 -9.94
N MET A 301 -8.70 8.96 -10.86
CA MET A 301 -7.67 9.35 -11.84
C MET A 301 -6.43 9.97 -11.18
N SER A 302 -6.61 10.73 -10.10
CA SER A 302 -5.51 11.38 -9.39
C SER A 302 -4.49 10.40 -8.81
N ALA A 303 -4.88 9.14 -8.61
CA ALA A 303 -4.02 8.08 -8.13
C ALA A 303 -2.75 7.88 -8.97
N VAL A 304 -2.80 8.17 -10.28
CA VAL A 304 -1.63 8.12 -11.18
C VAL A 304 -0.51 9.05 -10.73
N LEU A 305 -0.83 10.15 -10.06
CA LEU A 305 0.17 11.08 -9.53
C LEU A 305 1.11 10.42 -8.50
N SER A 306 0.69 9.30 -7.88
CA SER A 306 1.53 8.50 -6.98
C SER A 306 2.81 7.99 -7.66
N ILE A 307 2.79 7.78 -8.98
CA ILE A 307 3.97 7.36 -9.77
C ILE A 307 5.05 8.45 -9.75
N PHE A 308 4.68 9.72 -9.64
CA PHE A 308 5.62 10.85 -9.58
C PHE A 308 6.05 11.16 -8.14
N ILE A 309 5.18 10.95 -7.16
CA ILE A 309 5.49 11.14 -5.73
C ILE A 309 6.44 10.06 -5.22
N ALA A 310 6.29 8.82 -5.68
CA ALA A 310 7.13 7.69 -5.27
C ALA A 310 8.64 7.92 -5.46
N PRO A 311 9.14 8.37 -6.63
CA PRO A 311 10.55 8.71 -6.82
C PRO A 311 11.07 9.74 -5.82
N ILE A 312 10.27 10.75 -5.45
CA ILE A 312 10.66 11.79 -4.51
C ILE A 312 10.89 11.17 -3.12
N CYS A 313 9.95 10.37 -2.63
CA CYS A 313 10.09 9.64 -1.37
C CYS A 313 11.31 8.70 -1.39
N GLY A 314 11.49 7.98 -2.51
CA GLY A 314 12.62 7.09 -2.72
C GLY A 314 13.98 7.79 -2.66
N PHE A 315 14.08 8.94 -3.33
CA PHE A 315 15.28 9.78 -3.33
C PHE A 315 15.62 10.29 -1.93
N ILE A 316 14.61 10.71 -1.15
CA ILE A 316 14.82 11.13 0.25
C ILE A 316 15.39 9.96 1.07
N LEU A 317 14.83 8.75 0.93
CA LEU A 317 15.30 7.56 1.65
C LEU A 317 16.75 7.20 1.31
N ASP A 318 17.12 7.26 0.03
CA ASP A 318 18.45 6.88 -0.44
C ASP A 318 19.49 8.02 -0.34
N PHE A 319 19.07 9.25 -0.01
CA PHE A 319 19.96 10.42 0.02
C PHE A 319 21.15 10.20 0.96
N LYS A 320 22.33 9.98 0.38
CA LYS A 320 23.57 9.71 1.11
C LYS A 320 23.48 8.51 2.08
N ALA A 321 22.55 7.58 1.87
CA ALA A 321 22.33 6.42 2.75
C ALA A 321 23.60 5.56 2.96
N ASN A 322 24.54 5.59 2.01
CA ASN A 322 25.83 4.89 2.09
C ASN A 322 26.79 5.46 3.17
N ARG A 323 26.49 6.62 3.77
CA ARG A 323 27.31 7.23 4.83
C ARG A 323 27.17 6.55 6.19
N GLY A 324 26.30 5.55 6.30
CA GLY A 324 26.12 4.73 7.50
C GLY A 324 24.71 4.80 8.08
N LYS A 325 24.48 3.99 9.13
CA LYS A 325 23.17 3.77 9.75
C LYS A 325 22.52 5.06 10.28
N SER A 326 23.32 6.01 10.81
CA SER A 326 22.80 7.30 11.28
C SER A 326 22.11 8.09 10.17
N GLN A 327 22.66 8.09 8.94
CA GLN A 327 22.06 8.80 7.81
C GLN A 327 20.78 8.11 7.32
N GLN A 328 20.75 6.77 7.33
CA GLN A 328 19.55 6.00 6.99
C GLN A 328 18.39 6.33 7.95
N ILE A 329 18.65 6.34 9.27
CA ILE A 329 17.63 6.69 10.28
C ILE A 329 17.17 8.15 10.11
N LEU A 330 18.07 9.08 9.78
CA LEU A 330 17.70 10.47 9.50
C LEU A 330 16.73 10.57 8.31
N ASN A 331 17.05 9.93 7.19
CA ASN A 331 16.22 9.95 5.98
C ASN A 331 14.83 9.37 6.25
N ILE A 332 14.76 8.24 6.97
CA ILE A 332 13.51 7.62 7.39
C ILE A 332 12.70 8.56 8.31
N SER A 333 13.38 9.22 9.26
CA SER A 333 12.74 10.19 10.17
C SER A 333 12.13 11.37 9.41
N ILE A 334 12.80 11.88 8.38
CA ILE A 334 12.29 12.95 7.52
C ILE A 334 11.04 12.50 6.78
N VAL A 335 11.08 11.34 6.10
CA VAL A 335 9.94 10.78 5.35
C VAL A 335 8.73 10.57 6.28
N GLN A 336 8.95 10.00 7.46
CA GLN A 336 7.89 9.76 8.43
C GLN A 336 7.31 11.05 9.00
N THR A 337 8.15 12.06 9.24
CA THR A 337 7.69 13.37 9.71
C THR A 337 6.82 14.05 8.65
N ILE A 338 7.23 14.03 7.38
CA ILE A 338 6.44 14.57 6.25
C ILE A 338 5.09 13.85 6.16
N THR A 339 5.10 12.52 6.23
CA THR A 339 3.89 11.68 6.18
C THR A 339 2.92 12.03 7.31
N TRP A 340 3.43 12.16 8.53
CA TRP A 340 2.65 12.48 9.72
C TRP A 340 2.02 13.87 9.65
N VAL A 341 2.80 14.88 9.25
CA VAL A 341 2.30 16.24 9.04
C VAL A 341 1.24 16.26 7.93
N ALA A 342 1.47 15.57 6.82
CA ALA A 342 0.49 15.45 5.73
C ALA A 342 -0.81 14.79 6.21
N ALA A 343 -0.76 13.76 7.05
CA ALA A 343 -1.95 13.11 7.61
C ALA A 343 -2.76 14.05 8.52
N ILE A 344 -2.08 14.86 9.34
CA ILE A 344 -2.73 15.88 10.20
C ILE A 344 -3.40 16.95 9.33
N ILE A 345 -2.69 17.49 8.34
CA ILE A 345 -3.22 18.48 7.40
C ILE A 345 -4.43 17.92 6.67
N LEU A 346 -4.38 16.65 6.22
CA LEU A 346 -5.50 15.99 5.56
C LEU A 346 -6.74 15.96 6.46
N CYS A 347 -6.59 15.56 7.72
CA CYS A 347 -7.72 15.54 8.66
C CYS A 347 -8.34 16.94 8.82
N ILE A 348 -7.52 17.98 8.98
CA ILE A 348 -7.98 19.37 9.12
C ILE A 348 -8.73 19.82 7.87
N ILE A 349 -8.20 19.52 6.68
CA ILE A 349 -8.86 19.87 5.41
C ILE A 349 -10.19 19.13 5.26
N CYS A 350 -10.26 17.84 5.60
CA CYS A 350 -11.50 17.07 5.51
C CYS A 350 -12.58 17.50 6.52
N MET A 351 -12.20 18.22 7.59
CA MET A 351 -13.16 18.88 8.47
C MET A 351 -13.81 20.11 7.79
N LEU A 352 -13.12 20.72 6.81
CA LEU A 352 -13.66 21.83 6.02
C LEU A 352 -14.69 21.26 5.03
N GLN A 353 -15.97 21.53 5.28
CA GLN A 353 -17.08 21.09 4.43
C GLN A 353 -17.20 21.95 3.15
N SER A 354 -16.17 21.90 2.29
CA SER A 354 -16.07 22.71 1.07
C SER A 354 -15.50 21.90 -0.10
N VAL A 355 -15.99 22.16 -1.31
CA VAL A 355 -15.52 21.51 -2.55
C VAL A 355 -14.06 21.84 -2.84
N THR A 356 -13.63 23.09 -2.61
CA THR A 356 -12.22 23.48 -2.79
C THR A 356 -11.32 22.72 -1.82
N ALA A 357 -11.77 22.53 -0.57
CA ALA A 357 -11.05 21.73 0.42
C ALA A 357 -10.97 20.26 -0.01
N ALA A 358 -12.05 19.69 -0.57
CA ALA A 358 -12.05 18.33 -1.09
C ALA A 358 -11.00 18.12 -2.19
N LEU A 359 -10.82 19.08 -3.11
CA LEU A 359 -9.77 19.00 -4.14
C LEU A 359 -8.35 19.06 -3.55
N THR A 360 -8.12 19.94 -2.57
CA THR A 360 -6.83 20.02 -1.87
C THR A 360 -6.55 18.74 -1.06
N ALA A 361 -7.60 18.13 -0.48
CA ALA A 361 -7.49 16.87 0.25
C ALA A 361 -6.94 15.75 -0.64
N ILE A 362 -7.30 15.70 -1.93
CA ILE A 362 -6.76 14.72 -2.88
C ILE A 362 -5.23 14.81 -2.95
N ALA A 363 -4.67 16.01 -3.13
CA ALA A 363 -3.22 16.19 -3.26
C ALA A 363 -2.46 15.74 -2.00
N ILE A 364 -2.94 16.12 -0.82
CA ILE A 364 -2.32 15.75 0.46
C ILE A 364 -2.48 14.25 0.74
N PHE A 365 -3.64 13.69 0.41
CA PHE A 365 -3.92 12.25 0.49
C PHE A 365 -2.91 11.41 -0.29
N LEU A 366 -2.61 11.81 -1.53
CA LEU A 366 -1.67 11.08 -2.39
C LEU A 366 -0.25 11.05 -1.83
N VAL A 367 0.20 12.18 -1.26
CA VAL A 367 1.50 12.29 -0.58
C VAL A 367 1.54 11.39 0.64
N SER A 368 0.55 11.52 1.54
CA SER A 368 0.48 10.74 2.77
C SER A 368 0.42 9.23 2.48
N ARG A 369 -0.44 8.81 1.55
CA ARG A 369 -0.62 7.40 1.16
C ARG A 369 0.65 6.77 0.61
N THR A 370 1.38 7.47 -0.25
CA THR A 370 2.58 6.92 -0.91
C THR A 370 3.79 6.84 0.03
N MET A 371 3.95 7.84 0.89
CA MET A 371 5.10 7.91 1.81
C MET A 371 4.92 7.02 3.04
N LEU A 372 3.69 6.82 3.53
CA LEU A 372 3.41 6.05 4.74
C LEU A 372 3.93 4.61 4.67
N VAL A 373 3.51 3.88 3.64
CA VAL A 373 3.84 2.46 3.46
C VAL A 373 5.35 2.29 3.33
N THR A 374 5.95 3.05 2.41
CA THR A 374 7.38 3.00 2.11
C THR A 374 8.22 3.36 3.34
N GLY A 375 7.85 4.41 4.07
CA GLY A 375 8.54 4.82 5.27
C GLY A 375 8.50 3.76 6.38
N CYS A 376 7.35 3.14 6.63
CA CYS A 376 7.20 2.15 7.71
C CYS A 376 7.93 0.86 7.36
N GLN A 377 7.87 0.44 6.11
CA GLN A 377 8.66 -0.67 5.61
C GLN A 377 10.17 -0.39 5.70
N ALA A 378 10.62 0.84 5.42
CA ALA A 378 12.03 1.21 5.56
C ALA A 378 12.50 1.10 7.01
N VAL A 379 11.68 1.48 8.01
CA VAL A 379 11.99 1.24 9.44
C VAL A 379 12.21 -0.24 9.70
N ILE A 380 11.30 -1.11 9.22
CA ILE A 380 11.38 -2.55 9.46
C ILE A 380 12.62 -3.15 8.78
N CYS A 381 12.83 -2.85 7.49
CA CYS A 381 13.93 -3.40 6.70
C CYS A 381 15.32 -2.94 7.15
N THR A 382 15.43 -1.80 7.85
CA THR A 382 16.71 -1.26 8.31
C THR A 382 17.04 -1.64 9.75
N THR A 383 16.04 -2.03 10.54
CA THR A 383 16.21 -2.26 11.98
C THR A 383 16.13 -3.73 12.38
N PHE A 384 15.36 -4.55 11.66
CA PHE A 384 15.09 -5.94 12.03
C PHE A 384 15.81 -6.93 11.10
N PRO A 385 16.10 -8.15 11.58
CA PRO A 385 16.83 -9.13 10.81
C PRO A 385 16.03 -9.60 9.59
N PRO A 386 16.73 -9.97 8.49
CA PRO A 386 16.10 -10.30 7.22
C PRO A 386 15.21 -11.54 7.26
N GLN A 387 15.47 -12.48 8.18
CA GLN A 387 14.77 -13.76 8.30
C GLN A 387 13.29 -13.64 8.72
N TYR A 388 12.90 -12.52 9.33
CA TYR A 388 11.54 -12.29 9.81
C TYR A 388 10.85 -11.10 9.13
N ILE A 389 11.44 -10.54 8.05
CA ILE A 389 10.91 -9.32 7.42
C ILE A 389 9.48 -9.54 6.89
N GLY A 390 9.19 -10.67 6.25
CA GLY A 390 7.86 -10.96 5.72
C GLY A 390 6.82 -11.06 6.84
N THR A 391 7.14 -11.74 7.93
CA THR A 391 6.29 -11.88 9.12
C THR A 391 6.05 -10.53 9.79
N LEU A 392 7.09 -9.71 9.99
CA LEU A 392 6.98 -8.39 10.60
C LEU A 392 6.16 -7.43 9.74
N LEU A 393 6.40 -7.40 8.42
CA LEU A 393 5.58 -6.62 7.49
C LEU A 393 4.14 -7.12 7.47
N GLY A 394 3.95 -8.44 7.41
CA GLY A 394 2.63 -9.06 7.41
C GLY A 394 1.83 -8.73 8.67
N LEU A 395 2.47 -8.80 9.85
CA LEU A 395 1.85 -8.42 11.11
C LEU A 395 1.50 -6.92 11.14
N MET A 396 2.41 -6.07 10.68
CA MET A 396 2.18 -4.63 10.56
C MET A 396 0.94 -4.30 9.71
N TRP A 397 0.79 -4.96 8.56
CA TRP A 397 -0.38 -4.80 7.69
C TRP A 397 -1.65 -5.38 8.31
N THR A 398 -1.54 -6.53 9.00
CA THR A 398 -2.67 -7.18 9.67
C THR A 398 -3.24 -6.31 10.77
N THR A 399 -2.40 -5.74 11.63
CA THR A 399 -2.85 -4.82 12.69
C THR A 399 -3.47 -3.56 12.11
N ALA A 400 -2.90 -3.03 11.03
CA ALA A 400 -3.48 -1.86 10.35
C ALA A 400 -4.85 -2.20 9.72
N GLY A 401 -5.01 -3.41 9.18
CA GLY A 401 -6.29 -3.96 8.73
C GLY A 401 -7.32 -4.09 9.86
N ILE A 402 -6.92 -4.62 11.01
CA ILE A 402 -7.79 -4.73 12.19
C ILE A 402 -8.28 -3.36 12.65
N VAL A 403 -7.37 -2.39 12.76
CA VAL A 403 -7.72 -1.01 13.13
C VAL A 403 -8.60 -0.36 12.05
N SER A 404 -8.43 -0.71 10.77
CA SER A 404 -9.26 -0.18 9.69
C SER A 404 -10.75 -0.55 9.82
N PHE A 405 -11.13 -1.61 10.55
CA PHE A 405 -12.56 -1.88 10.82
C PHE A 405 -13.23 -0.76 11.65
N VAL A 406 -12.46 0.03 12.39
CA VAL A 406 -12.96 1.23 13.06
C VAL A 406 -13.53 2.24 12.05
N THR A 407 -13.04 2.24 10.80
CA THR A 407 -13.62 3.08 9.73
C THR A 407 -15.11 2.83 9.55
N TYR A 408 -15.59 1.59 9.66
CA TYR A 408 -17.02 1.28 9.50
C TYR A 408 -17.89 2.01 10.53
N GLY A 409 -17.46 2.01 11.79
CA GLY A 409 -18.14 2.77 12.85
C GLY A 409 -18.07 4.28 12.63
N LEU A 410 -16.90 4.78 12.23
CA LEU A 410 -16.69 6.20 11.90
C LEU A 410 -17.50 6.65 10.68
N THR A 411 -17.71 5.77 9.70
CA THR A 411 -18.49 6.05 8.49
C THR A 411 -19.94 6.30 8.84
N ARG A 412 -20.54 5.55 9.78
CA ARG A 412 -21.91 5.82 10.27
C ARG A 412 -22.03 7.18 10.95
N LEU A 413 -20.97 7.65 11.58
CA LEU A 413 -20.92 9.01 12.13
C LEU A 413 -20.77 10.05 11.01
N ALA A 414 -20.00 9.73 9.97
CA ALA A 414 -19.71 10.60 8.85
C ALA A 414 -20.82 10.72 7.80
N THR A 415 -21.73 9.73 7.71
CA THR A 415 -22.90 9.80 6.82
C THR A 415 -23.87 10.91 7.21
N ASN A 416 -23.87 11.34 8.47
CA ASN A 416 -24.65 12.48 8.92
C ASN A 416 -23.87 13.78 8.66
N PRO A 417 -24.32 14.66 7.76
CA PRO A 417 -23.52 15.81 7.33
C PRO A 417 -23.19 16.80 8.45
N THR A 418 -24.11 16.94 9.40
CA THR A 418 -23.96 17.80 10.60
C THR A 418 -22.86 17.32 11.54
N TYR A 419 -22.51 16.03 11.52
CA TYR A 419 -21.56 15.41 12.44
C TYR A 419 -20.33 14.81 11.73
N ALA A 420 -20.20 14.97 10.41
CA ALA A 420 -19.11 14.41 9.64
C ALA A 420 -17.72 14.87 10.10
N TRP A 421 -17.60 16.13 10.54
CA TRP A 421 -16.36 16.67 11.11
C TRP A 421 -15.92 15.95 12.40
N ARG A 422 -16.84 15.33 13.15
CA ARG A 422 -16.52 14.62 14.40
C ARG A 422 -15.72 13.34 14.15
N ALA A 423 -16.02 12.64 13.06
CA ALA A 423 -15.25 11.45 12.67
C ALA A 423 -13.80 11.82 12.35
N TRP A 424 -13.61 12.93 11.62
CA TRP A 424 -12.28 13.47 11.33
C TRP A 424 -11.54 14.00 12.56
N LEU A 425 -12.25 14.56 13.54
CA LEU A 425 -11.66 14.97 14.80
C LEU A 425 -11.11 13.76 15.59
N VAL A 426 -11.84 12.65 15.64
CA VAL A 426 -11.36 11.41 16.30
C VAL A 426 -10.08 10.91 15.62
N ILE A 427 -10.06 10.87 14.28
CA ILE A 427 -8.89 10.45 13.51
C ILE A 427 -7.72 11.43 13.73
N LEU A 428 -7.99 12.73 13.77
CA LEU A 428 -6.98 13.76 14.05
C LEU A 428 -6.33 13.55 15.42
N CYS A 429 -7.12 13.30 16.47
CA CYS A 429 -6.60 13.00 17.80
C CYS A 429 -5.68 11.77 17.78
N LEU A 430 -6.08 10.70 17.09
CA LEU A 430 -5.24 9.50 16.92
C LEU A 430 -3.93 9.82 16.18
N CYS A 431 -3.98 10.59 15.09
CA CYS A 431 -2.79 11.03 14.38
C CYS A 431 -1.85 11.86 15.26
N VAL A 432 -2.37 12.80 16.05
CA VAL A 432 -1.56 13.65 16.94
C VAL A 432 -0.86 12.80 18.01
N LEU A 433 -1.54 11.81 18.59
CA LEU A 433 -0.94 10.87 19.56
C LEU A 433 0.25 10.11 18.98
N MET A 434 0.22 9.81 17.68
CA MET A 434 1.32 9.13 16.98
C MET A 434 2.58 9.99 16.79
N GLY A 435 2.56 11.27 17.18
CA GLY A 435 3.75 12.12 17.23
C GLY A 435 4.88 11.55 18.12
N GLY A 436 4.54 10.69 19.09
CA GLY A 436 5.51 9.97 19.91
C GLY A 436 6.47 9.10 19.10
N HIS A 437 6.01 8.45 18.02
CA HIS A 437 6.85 7.67 17.11
C HIS A 437 7.90 8.55 16.43
N ILE A 438 7.51 9.75 16.00
CA ILE A 438 8.41 10.71 15.36
C ILE A 438 9.50 11.11 16.35
N ILE A 439 9.13 11.44 17.59
CA ILE A 439 10.09 11.76 18.66
C ILE A 439 11.06 10.59 18.90
N GLN A 440 10.57 9.35 18.91
CA GLN A 440 11.41 8.16 19.07
C GLN A 440 12.43 8.00 17.94
N LEU A 441 12.02 8.16 16.68
CA LEU A 441 12.93 8.10 15.52
C LEU A 441 14.02 9.18 15.58
N TRP A 442 13.64 10.41 15.93
CA TRP A 442 14.60 11.49 16.10
C TRP A 442 15.58 11.22 17.25
N ARG A 443 15.12 10.64 18.37
CA ARG A 443 16.01 10.18 19.46
C ARG A 443 17.00 9.12 18.98
N LEU A 444 16.54 8.12 18.23
CA LEU A 444 17.40 7.08 17.66
C LEU A 444 18.45 7.67 16.71
N TYR A 445 18.08 8.65 15.89
CA TYR A 445 19.03 9.37 15.05
C TYR A 445 20.12 10.06 15.88
N PHE A 446 19.75 10.83 16.92
CA PHE A 446 20.72 11.53 17.76
C PHE A 446 21.64 10.56 18.52
N GLN A 447 21.12 9.44 19.00
CA GLN A 447 21.91 8.38 19.64
C GLN A 447 22.90 7.76 18.66
N SER A 448 22.44 7.34 17.47
CA SER A 448 23.29 6.77 16.42
C SER A 448 24.37 7.75 15.97
N LYS A 449 24.03 9.03 15.81
CA LYS A 449 24.99 10.09 15.46
C LYS A 449 26.06 10.27 16.53
N LYS A 450 25.70 10.17 17.81
CA LYS A 450 26.65 10.26 18.94
C LYS A 450 27.59 9.05 18.95
N GLN A 451 27.08 7.85 18.71
CA GLN A 451 27.89 6.62 18.61
C GLN A 451 28.91 6.71 17.47
N THR A 452 28.47 7.05 16.24
CA THR A 452 29.39 7.19 15.10
C THR A 452 30.48 8.24 15.35
N LYS A 453 30.15 9.36 16.00
CA LYS A 453 31.16 10.36 16.39
C LYS A 453 32.15 9.83 17.42
N THR A 454 31.71 8.96 18.32
CA THR A 454 32.57 8.36 19.36
C THR A 454 33.51 7.33 18.75
N GLU A 455 33.01 6.46 17.88
CA GLU A 455 33.81 5.49 17.11
C GLU A 455 34.87 6.18 16.25
N LEU A 456 34.52 7.27 15.56
CA LEU A 456 35.49 8.04 14.76
C LEU A 456 36.62 8.62 15.62
N LYS A 457 36.30 9.11 16.83
CA LYS A 457 37.32 9.63 17.76
C LYS A 457 38.24 8.52 18.26
N ILE A 458 37.69 7.36 18.62
CA ILE A 458 38.48 6.19 19.07
C ILE A 458 39.43 5.75 17.95
N ASN A 459 38.93 5.63 16.71
CA ASN A 459 39.76 5.24 15.57
C ASN A 459 40.86 6.28 15.26
N GLU A 460 40.60 7.58 15.44
CA GLU A 460 41.61 8.63 15.29
C GLU A 460 42.69 8.56 16.40
N GLU A 461 42.31 8.23 17.64
CA GLU A 461 43.24 8.04 18.76
C GLU A 461 44.10 6.78 18.56
N GLU A 462 43.50 5.65 18.19
CA GLU A 462 44.22 4.41 17.87
C GLU A 462 45.23 4.65 16.73
N LEU A 463 44.82 5.34 15.65
CA LEU A 463 45.72 5.64 14.54
C LEU A 463 46.91 6.52 14.96
N LYS A 464 46.69 7.47 15.90
CA LYS A 464 47.78 8.29 16.45
C LYS A 464 48.74 7.45 17.29
N THR A 465 48.23 6.56 18.14
CA THR A 465 49.08 5.67 18.95
C THR A 465 49.92 4.73 18.09
N LEU A 466 49.34 4.19 17.00
CA LEU A 466 50.05 3.31 16.07
C LEU A 466 51.18 4.03 15.34
N LYS A 467 50.95 5.28 14.91
CA LYS A 467 52.01 6.10 14.29
C LYS A 467 53.15 6.38 15.27
N SER A 468 52.83 6.76 16.51
CA SER A 468 53.86 6.99 17.53
C SER A 468 54.67 5.74 17.90
N SER A 469 54.12 4.54 17.73
CA SER A 469 54.85 3.28 17.95
C SER A 469 55.72 2.84 16.76
N ILE A 470 55.52 3.41 15.57
CA ILE A 470 56.34 3.15 14.38
C ILE A 470 57.52 4.13 14.32
N ASP A 471 57.34 5.34 14.85
CA ASP A 471 58.37 6.38 14.87
C ASP A 471 59.39 6.22 16.02
N ASN A 472 59.12 5.32 16.98
CA ASN A 472 60.04 4.90 18.05
C ASN A 472 60.60 3.51 17.75
#